data_AF-A0A0F5P7B6-F1
#
_entry.id   AF-A0A0F5P7B6-F1
#
_cell.length_a   1.000
_cell.length_b   1.000
_cell.length_c   1.000
_cell.angle_alpha   90.00
_cell.angle_beta   90.00
_cell.angle_gamma   90.00
#
_symmetry.space_group_name_H-M   'P 1'
#
loop_
_entity.id
_entity.type
_entity.pdbx_description
1 polymer ?
#
loop_
_entity_poly.entity_id
_entity_poly.type
_entity_poly.pdbx_seq_one_letter_code
_entity_poly.pdbx_strand_id
1 'polypeptide(L)'
;MSRAYEDAMERRRDEYVASALGISVETLEDYPFELDENASDDGLVYGWRVLWNDEAPPDVDVNGAAGSLWSNIPAEPDGPDEDDS
;
A
#
# COMPACT_ATOMS: atom_id res chain seq x y z
N MET A 1 0.81 -20.38 -7.68
CA MET A 1 0.88 -19.20 -8.58
C MET A 1 2.29 -19.08 -9.10
N SER A 2 2.47 -18.52 -10.29
CA SER A 2 3.79 -18.43 -10.94
C SER A 2 4.52 -17.18 -10.44
N ARG A 3 5.84 -17.29 -10.17
CA ARG A 3 6.67 -16.12 -9.78
C ARG A 3 6.47 -14.88 -10.67
N ALA A 4 6.27 -15.08 -11.98
CA ALA A 4 6.02 -13.97 -12.92
C ALA A 4 4.68 -13.23 -12.71
N TYR A 5 3.70 -13.91 -12.12
CA TYR A 5 2.41 -13.34 -11.76
C TYR A 5 2.50 -12.57 -10.43
N GLU A 6 3.27 -13.11 -9.48
CA GLU A 6 3.59 -12.44 -8.21
C GLU A 6 4.40 -11.14 -8.46
N ASP A 7 5.43 -11.19 -9.31
CA ASP A 7 6.26 -10.03 -9.70
C ASP A 7 5.44 -8.92 -10.41
N ALA A 8 4.39 -9.30 -11.15
CA ALA A 8 3.54 -8.36 -11.87
C ALA A 8 2.51 -7.69 -10.95
N MET A 9 1.98 -8.44 -9.97
CA MET A 9 1.12 -7.90 -8.92
C MET A 9 1.89 -6.98 -7.98
N GLU A 10 3.11 -7.35 -7.60
CA GLU A 10 3.97 -6.55 -6.73
C GLU A 10 4.32 -5.20 -7.38
N ARG A 11 4.73 -5.18 -8.66
CA ARG A 11 4.97 -3.92 -9.37
C ARG A 11 3.73 -3.02 -9.45
N ARG A 12 2.57 -3.58 -9.79
CA ARG A 12 1.32 -2.80 -9.86
C ARG A 12 0.95 -2.20 -8.51
N ARG A 13 1.13 -2.97 -7.44
CA ARG A 13 0.92 -2.51 -6.07
C ARG A 13 1.82 -1.32 -5.74
N ASP A 14 3.12 -1.42 -6.04
CA ASP A 14 4.06 -0.34 -5.74
C ASP A 14 3.78 0.91 -6.56
N GLU A 15 3.41 0.76 -7.84
CA GLU A 15 2.94 1.86 -8.69
C GLU A 15 1.71 2.55 -8.11
N TYR A 16 0.74 1.77 -7.63
CA TYR A 16 -0.46 2.31 -6.99
C TYR A 16 -0.14 3.04 -5.69
N VAL A 17 0.65 2.42 -4.80
CA VAL A 17 1.08 3.01 -3.52
C VAL A 17 1.80 4.33 -3.76
N ALA A 18 2.75 4.35 -4.69
CA ALA A 18 3.50 5.55 -5.06
C ALA A 18 2.57 6.66 -5.56
N SER A 19 1.66 6.34 -6.48
CA SER A 19 0.66 7.26 -7.02
C SER A 19 -0.26 7.82 -5.92
N ALA A 20 -0.75 6.95 -5.02
CA ALA A 20 -1.66 7.34 -3.94
C ALA A 20 -0.97 8.21 -2.88
N LEU A 21 0.31 7.97 -2.61
CA LEU A 21 1.13 8.77 -1.70
C LEU A 21 1.71 10.03 -2.37
N GLY A 22 1.62 10.16 -3.70
CA GLY A 22 2.17 11.28 -4.44
C GLY A 22 3.70 11.24 -4.59
N ILE A 23 4.31 10.07 -4.47
CA ILE A 23 5.77 9.85 -4.59
C ILE A 23 6.12 9.00 -5.81
N SER A 24 7.40 8.83 -6.09
CA SER A 24 7.88 7.92 -7.12
C SER A 24 7.99 6.50 -6.60
N VAL A 25 7.83 5.50 -7.49
CA VAL A 25 8.09 4.08 -7.15
C VAL A 25 9.55 3.87 -6.71
N GLU A 26 10.49 4.60 -7.33
CA GLU A 26 11.91 4.59 -6.94
C GLU A 26 12.11 5.02 -5.47
N THR A 27 11.23 5.88 -4.95
CA THR A 27 11.25 6.25 -3.54
C THR A 27 10.84 5.06 -2.68
N LEU A 28 9.85 4.27 -3.08
CA LEU A 28 9.47 3.07 -2.32
C LEU A 28 10.59 2.02 -2.22
N GLU A 29 11.54 2.00 -3.16
CA GLU A 29 12.72 1.12 -3.10
C GLU A 29 13.70 1.50 -1.97
N ASP A 30 13.78 2.79 -1.62
CA ASP A 30 14.65 3.31 -0.56
C ASP A 30 13.99 3.27 0.83
N TYR A 31 12.64 3.25 0.87
CA TYR A 31 11.84 3.25 2.09
C TYR A 31 11.03 1.95 2.19
N PRO A 32 11.60 0.88 2.78
CA PRO A 32 10.94 -0.41 2.85
C PRO A 32 9.63 -0.31 3.65
N PHE A 33 8.58 -0.88 3.07
CA PHE A 33 7.24 -0.82 3.63
C PHE A 33 6.52 -2.16 3.54
N GLU A 34 5.52 -2.34 4.39
CA GLU A 34 4.57 -3.44 4.34
C GLU A 34 3.17 -2.88 4.04
N LEU A 35 2.32 -3.63 3.33
CA LEU A 35 0.90 -3.28 3.21
C LEU A 35 0.11 -4.17 4.15
N ASP A 36 -0.76 -3.53 4.91
CA ASP A 36 -1.76 -4.15 5.75
C ASP A 36 -3.15 -3.75 5.22
N GLU A 37 -4.07 -4.71 5.19
CA GLU A 37 -5.44 -4.45 4.79
C GLU A 37 -6.11 -3.59 5.86
N ASN A 38 -6.53 -2.37 5.50
CA ASN A 38 -7.30 -1.53 6.41
C ASN A 38 -8.77 -1.98 6.40
N ALA A 39 -8.99 -3.23 6.82
CA ALA A 39 -10.29 -3.82 7.03
C ALA A 39 -10.86 -3.40 8.40
N SER A 40 -12.13 -3.02 8.43
CA SER A 40 -12.84 -2.93 9.70
C SER A 40 -13.25 -4.31 10.21
N ASP A 41 -13.63 -4.41 11.48
CA ASP A 41 -14.11 -5.64 12.12
C ASP A 41 -15.32 -6.27 11.38
N ASP A 42 -16.04 -5.46 10.60
CA ASP A 42 -17.13 -5.87 9.71
C ASP A 42 -16.66 -6.55 8.39
N GLY A 43 -15.35 -6.73 8.18
CA GLY A 43 -14.77 -7.36 6.98
C GLY A 43 -14.72 -6.46 5.75
N LEU A 44 -15.13 -5.19 5.87
CA LEU A 44 -15.05 -4.21 4.78
C LEU A 44 -13.65 -3.58 4.72
N VAL A 45 -12.97 -3.75 3.59
CA VAL A 45 -11.69 -3.10 3.29
C VAL A 45 -11.96 -1.68 2.81
N TYR A 46 -11.59 -0.69 3.63
CA TYR A 46 -11.75 0.72 3.26
C TYR A 46 -10.54 1.26 2.49
N GLY A 47 -9.44 0.50 2.47
CA GLY A 47 -8.20 0.86 1.80
C GLY A 47 -7.05 0.03 2.29
N TRP A 48 -5.85 0.53 1.99
CA TRP A 48 -4.61 -0.12 2.41
C TRP A 48 -3.85 0.78 3.37
N ARG A 49 -3.22 0.16 4.35
CA ARG A 49 -2.31 0.83 5.27
C ARG A 49 -0.88 0.47 4.90
N VAL A 50 -0.12 1.48 4.54
CA VAL A 50 1.33 1.39 4.31
C VAL A 50 2.01 1.51 5.66
N LEU A 51 2.63 0.43 6.12
CA LEU A 51 3.43 0.39 7.35
C LEU A 51 4.89 0.63 6.98
N TRP A 52 5.49 1.71 7.48
CA TRP A 52 6.88 2.05 7.23
C TRP A 52 7.76 1.32 8.25
N ASN A 53 8.75 0.55 7.77
CA ASN A 53 9.58 -0.27 8.65
C ASN A 53 10.54 0.55 9.52
N ASP A 54 11.08 1.64 8.97
CA ASP A 54 12.10 2.45 9.66
C ASP A 54 11.69 3.93 9.66
N GLU A 55 11.76 4.55 8.48
CA GLU A 55 11.31 5.90 8.24
C GLU A 55 10.39 5.96 7.02
N ALA A 56 9.62 7.03 6.94
CA ALA A 56 8.75 7.30 5.81
C ALA A 56 9.39 8.34 4.90
N PRO A 57 9.06 8.34 3.60
CA PRO A 57 9.60 9.31 2.67
C PRO A 57 9.29 10.75 3.09
N PRO A 58 10.20 11.70 2.85
CA PRO A 58 9.88 13.10 2.98
C PRO A 58 8.74 13.45 2.02
N ASP A 59 7.83 14.33 2.43
CA ASP A 59 6.62 14.72 1.70
C ASP A 59 5.43 13.73 1.78
N VAL A 60 5.57 12.59 2.47
CA VAL A 60 4.45 11.69 2.75
C VAL A 60 3.80 12.03 4.09
N ASP A 61 2.46 12.11 4.09
CA ASP A 61 1.70 12.23 5.33
C ASP A 61 1.76 10.90 6.11
N VAL A 62 2.38 10.95 7.29
CA VAL A 62 2.56 9.79 8.16
C VAL A 62 1.87 9.99 9.49
N ASN A 63 1.28 8.89 9.94
CA ASN A 63 0.60 8.77 11.20
C ASN A 63 1.41 7.83 12.12
N GLY A 64 1.17 7.94 13.42
CA GLY A 64 1.84 7.10 14.42
C GLY A 64 3.05 7.78 15.08
N ALA A 65 3.95 6.96 15.61
CA ALA A 65 5.12 7.38 16.37
C ALA A 65 6.39 6.76 15.78
N ALA A 66 7.57 7.26 16.17
CA ALA A 66 8.85 6.69 15.75
C ALA A 66 8.92 5.18 16.06
N GLY A 67 9.19 4.36 15.05
CA GLY A 67 9.16 2.89 15.11
C GLY A 67 7.78 2.26 14.85
N SER A 68 6.76 3.05 14.55
CA SER A 68 5.42 2.59 14.13
C SER A 68 4.76 3.66 13.27
N LEU A 69 5.42 4.04 12.19
CA LEU A 69 4.93 5.02 11.23
C LEU A 69 4.09 4.33 10.16
N TRP A 70 2.98 4.94 9.79
CA TRP A 70 2.10 4.39 8.76
C TRP A 70 1.34 5.46 7.99
N SER A 71 0.95 5.15 6.77
CA SER A 71 0.13 6.02 5.90
C SER A 71 -1.08 5.24 5.40
N ASN A 72 -2.24 5.87 5.33
CA ASN A 72 -3.41 5.27 4.69
C ASN A 72 -3.46 5.71 3.23
N ILE A 73 -3.66 4.75 2.35
CA ILE A 73 -4.00 5.00 0.96
C ILE A 73 -5.41 4.46 0.68
N PRO A 74 -6.19 5.12 -0.19
CA PRO A 74 -7.48 4.58 -0.60
C PRO A 74 -7.29 3.18 -1.21
N ALA A 75 -8.33 2.35 -1.16
CA ALA A 75 -8.36 1.15 -1.99
C ALA A 75 -8.22 1.58 -3.45
N GLU A 76 -7.47 0.82 -4.27
CA GLU A 76 -7.49 1.05 -5.71
C GLU A 76 -8.97 1.04 -6.12
N PRO A 77 -9.47 2.08 -6.80
CA PRO A 77 -10.85 2.11 -7.20
C PRO A 77 -11.08 0.89 -8.08
N ASP A 78 -11.82 -0.09 -7.54
CA ASP A 78 -12.17 -1.34 -8.18
C ASP A 78 -12.52 -1.08 -9.66
N GLY A 79 -11.64 -1.51 -10.56
CA GLY A 79 -12.16 -2.18 -11.74
C GLY A 79 -12.96 -3.36 -11.21
N PRO A 80 -14.22 -3.50 -11.67
CA PRO A 80 -15.34 -4.05 -10.91
C PRO A 80 -14.97 -5.23 -10.03
N ASP A 81 -15.40 -5.19 -8.76
CA ASP A 81 -15.47 -6.31 -7.82
C ASP A 81 -15.85 -7.57 -8.61
N GLU A 82 -14.88 -8.44 -8.89
CA GLU A 82 -15.18 -9.83 -9.26
C GLU A 82 -15.32 -10.63 -7.96
N ASP A 83 -16.24 -10.18 -7.09
CA ASP A 83 -16.96 -11.06 -6.17
C ASP A 83 -18.13 -11.66 -6.95
N ASP A 84 -17.87 -12.80 -7.61
CA ASP A 84 -18.77 -13.97 -7.67
C ASP A 84 -18.16 -15.07 -8.57
N SER A 85 -17.51 -16.09 -7.96
CA SER A 85 -17.52 -17.50 -8.42
C SER A 85 -16.84 -18.45 -7.43
#